data_AF-A0A9X2JE75-F1
#
_entry.id   AF-A0A9X2JE75-F1
#
_cell.length_a   1.000
_cell.length_b   1.000
_cell.length_c   1.000
_cell.angle_alpha   90.00
_cell.angle_beta   90.00
_cell.angle_gamma   90.00
#
_symmetry.space_group_name_H-M   'P 1'
#
loop_
_entity.id
_entity.type
_entity.pdbx_description
1 polymer ?
#
loop_
_entity_poly.entity_id
_entity_poly.type
_entity_poly.pdbx_seq_one_letter_code
_entity_poly.pdbx_strand_id
1 'polypeptide(L)'
;MNESLTAISNELQEEHARLSEQSESLAAELRRVEQQLKQVRSAVKALTGKPSAKPAGKTSKPCASKADVVLVIETLLRSQPAMSLADLRTRVEQRIVKAGKSRMGLALRFKEAIATSRFRETEHGVSLATNDRLPVNCPKGEPHGDQTD
;
A
#
# COMPACT_ATOMS: atom_id res chain seq x y z
N MET A 1 11.82 45.94 15.48
CA MET A 1 11.58 44.48 15.58
C MET A 1 11.20 43.83 14.25
N ASN A 2 10.83 44.56 13.19
CA ASN A 2 10.46 43.95 11.89
C ASN A 2 11.67 43.64 10.99
N GLU A 3 12.77 44.39 11.10
CA GLU A 3 13.95 44.22 10.22
C GLU A 3 14.61 42.84 10.34
N SER A 4 14.66 42.27 11.56
CA SER A 4 15.22 40.94 11.81
C SER A 4 14.36 39.82 11.21
N LEU A 5 13.04 39.96 11.20
CA LEU A 5 12.14 38.97 10.59
C LEU A 5 12.20 39.02 9.07
N THR A 6 12.34 40.21 8.47
CA THR A 6 12.56 40.33 7.02
C THR A 6 13.90 39.74 6.58
N ALA A 7 14.97 39.94 7.35
CA ALA A 7 16.27 39.35 7.04
C ALA A 7 16.22 37.81 7.04
N ILE A 8 15.62 37.21 8.09
CA ILE A 8 15.44 35.76 8.19
C ILE A 8 14.53 35.23 7.07
N SER A 9 13.45 35.95 6.74
CA SER A 9 12.56 35.56 5.64
C SER A 9 13.29 35.54 4.30
N ASN A 10 14.17 36.51 4.05
CA ASN A 10 14.95 36.57 2.81
C ASN A 10 15.96 35.42 2.73
N GLU A 11 16.69 35.15 3.82
CA GLU A 11 17.65 34.04 3.90
C GLU A 11 16.98 32.69 3.63
N LEU A 12 15.81 32.45 4.24
CA LEU A 12 15.03 31.24 4.00
C LEU A 12 14.50 31.14 2.56
N GLN A 13 14.14 32.27 1.93
CA GLN A 13 13.72 32.29 0.53
C GLN A 13 14.87 31.98 -0.42
N GLU A 14 16.06 32.51 -0.16
CA GLU A 14 17.26 32.21 -0.94
C GLU A 14 17.66 30.74 -0.80
N GLU A 15 17.64 30.20 0.42
CA GLU A 15 17.92 28.79 0.65
C GLU A 15 16.88 27.87 -0.01
N HIS A 16 15.59 28.23 0.05
CA HIS A 16 14.53 27.52 -0.65
C HIS A 16 14.77 27.51 -2.16
N ALA A 17 15.11 28.66 -2.76
CA ALA A 17 15.40 28.76 -4.19
C ALA A 17 16.59 27.87 -4.58
N ARG A 18 17.69 27.92 -3.80
CA ARG A 18 18.87 27.07 -4.00
C ARG A 18 18.54 25.59 -3.94
N LEU A 19 17.78 25.16 -2.92
CA LEU A 19 17.38 23.75 -2.76
C LEU A 19 16.42 23.29 -3.87
N SER A 20 15.52 24.17 -4.32
CA SER A 20 14.62 23.86 -5.44
C SER A 20 15.40 23.64 -6.73
N GLU A 21 16.38 24.50 -7.04
CA GLU A 21 17.25 24.34 -8.21
C GLU A 21 18.07 23.05 -8.14
N GLN A 22 18.65 22.73 -6.97
CA GLN A 22 19.36 21.46 -6.76
C GLN A 22 18.45 20.25 -6.97
N SER A 23 17.22 20.30 -6.47
CA SER A 23 16.23 19.24 -6.67
C SER A 23 15.89 19.05 -8.15
N GLU A 24 15.69 20.13 -8.90
CA GLU A 24 15.42 20.08 -10.33
C GLU A 24 16.59 19.51 -11.13
N SER A 25 17.81 19.92 -10.81
CA SER A 25 19.04 19.40 -11.41
C SER A 25 19.21 17.89 -11.18
N LEU A 26 19.07 17.43 -9.93
CA LEU A 26 19.12 16.01 -9.59
C LEU A 26 18.01 15.21 -10.29
N ALA A 27 16.81 15.77 -10.43
CA ALA A 27 15.72 15.13 -11.15
C ALA A 27 16.01 15.01 -12.67
N ALA A 28 16.76 15.96 -13.25
CA ALA A 28 17.21 15.86 -14.63
C ALA A 28 18.29 14.78 -14.79
N GLU A 29 19.24 14.71 -13.86
CA GLU A 29 20.30 13.70 -13.85
C GLU A 29 19.73 12.28 -13.68
N LEU A 30 18.77 12.10 -12.76
CA LEU A 30 18.08 10.83 -12.57
C LEU A 30 17.42 10.36 -13.88
N ARG A 31 16.70 11.26 -14.57
CA ARG A 31 16.07 10.94 -15.87
C ARG A 31 17.09 10.53 -16.92
N ARG A 32 18.26 11.17 -16.96
CA ARG A 32 19.36 10.80 -17.86
C ARG A 32 19.89 9.39 -17.56
N VAL A 33 20.16 9.09 -16.30
CA VAL A 33 20.69 7.77 -15.88
C VAL A 33 19.67 6.66 -16.14
N GLU A 34 18.38 6.90 -15.89
CA GLU A 34 17.31 5.94 -16.21
C GLU A 34 17.23 5.62 -17.70
N GLN A 35 17.39 6.62 -18.57
CA GLN A 35 17.44 6.42 -20.01
C GLN A 35 18.66 5.57 -20.42
N GLN A 36 19.84 5.84 -19.84
CA GLN A 36 21.05 5.06 -20.09
C GLN A 36 20.87 3.60 -19.63
N LEU A 37 20.31 3.37 -18.44
CA LEU A 37 20.02 2.03 -17.94
C LEU A 37 19.06 1.27 -18.87
N LYS A 38 18.05 1.97 -19.43
CA LYS A 38 17.12 1.36 -20.39
C LYS A 38 17.86 0.92 -21.66
N GLN A 39 18.75 1.75 -22.20
CA GLN A 39 19.55 1.42 -23.37
C GLN A 39 20.45 0.21 -23.09
N VAL A 40 21.19 0.22 -21.98
CA VAL A 40 22.07 -0.90 -21.58
C VAL A 40 21.26 -2.19 -21.42
N ARG A 41 20.10 -2.16 -20.76
CA ARG A 41 19.22 -3.33 -20.63
C ARG A 41 18.76 -3.87 -21.98
N SER A 42 18.45 -3.00 -22.94
CA SER A 42 18.07 -3.44 -24.30
C SER A 42 19.24 -4.08 -25.05
N ALA A 43 20.46 -3.53 -24.92
CA ALA A 43 21.66 -4.08 -25.53
C ALA A 43 22.01 -5.44 -24.93
N VAL A 44 21.98 -5.58 -23.59
CA VAL A 44 22.17 -6.87 -22.91
C VAL A 44 21.15 -7.88 -23.40
N LYS A 45 19.86 -7.51 -23.48
CA LYS A 45 18.81 -8.41 -23.98
C LYS A 45 19.04 -8.83 -25.44
N ALA A 46 19.54 -7.94 -26.29
CA ALA A 46 19.87 -8.26 -27.68
C ALA A 46 21.04 -9.24 -27.79
N LEU A 47 22.04 -9.12 -26.90
CA LEU A 47 23.21 -10.01 -26.88
C LEU A 47 22.91 -11.37 -26.23
N THR A 48 22.04 -11.42 -25.23
CA THR A 48 21.75 -12.65 -24.46
C THR A 48 20.45 -13.35 -24.89
N GLY A 49 19.62 -12.70 -25.70
CA GLY A 49 18.33 -13.22 -26.13
C GLY A 49 18.46 -14.17 -27.31
N LYS A 50 18.16 -15.47 -27.11
CA LYS A 50 17.80 -16.39 -28.20
C LYS A 50 16.68 -15.78 -29.06
N PRO A 51 16.61 -16.05 -30.37
CA PRO A 51 15.59 -15.49 -31.25
C PRO A 51 14.20 -15.96 -30.81
N SER A 52 13.52 -15.12 -30.03
CA SER A 52 12.15 -15.31 -29.58
C SER A 52 11.21 -14.68 -30.60
N ALA A 53 10.46 -15.53 -31.28
CA ALA A 53 9.40 -15.13 -32.18
C ALA A 53 8.36 -14.19 -31.51
N LYS A 54 7.85 -13.25 -32.31
CA LYS A 54 6.70 -12.35 -32.11
C LYS A 54 6.82 -11.20 -31.07
N PRO A 55 6.34 -9.98 -31.42
CA PRO A 55 6.31 -8.85 -30.50
C PRO A 55 5.16 -9.05 -29.50
N ALA A 56 5.47 -9.50 -28.30
CA ALA A 56 4.52 -9.51 -27.20
C ALA A 56 4.21 -8.05 -26.82
N GLY A 57 2.93 -7.70 -26.91
CA GLY A 57 2.42 -6.37 -26.63
C GLY A 57 2.81 -5.84 -25.24
N LYS A 58 2.77 -4.52 -25.12
CA LYS A 58 2.80 -3.70 -23.89
C LYS A 58 2.90 -4.55 -22.61
N THR A 59 4.08 -4.55 -21.98
CA THR A 59 4.29 -5.11 -20.64
C THR A 59 3.21 -4.55 -19.70
N SER A 60 2.15 -5.31 -19.49
CA SER A 60 1.11 -4.96 -18.55
C SER A 60 1.71 -5.05 -17.16
N LYS A 61 1.50 -4.01 -16.33
CA LYS A 61 1.92 -4.06 -14.93
C LYS A 61 1.33 -5.34 -14.30
N PRO A 62 2.10 -6.08 -13.49
CA PRO A 62 1.60 -7.29 -12.86
C PRO A 62 0.35 -6.94 -12.04
N CYS A 63 -0.72 -7.71 -12.20
CA CYS A 63 -1.93 -7.55 -11.39
C CYS A 63 -1.66 -7.96 -9.94
N ALA A 64 -2.28 -7.25 -8.99
CA ALA A 64 -2.24 -7.65 -7.59
C ALA A 64 -2.97 -8.99 -7.39
N SER A 65 -2.34 -9.92 -6.68
CA SER A 65 -2.99 -11.16 -6.24
C SER A 65 -3.83 -10.91 -4.98
N LYS A 66 -4.72 -11.85 -4.62
CA LYS A 66 -5.43 -11.82 -3.34
C LYS A 66 -4.46 -11.75 -2.15
N ALA A 67 -3.38 -12.55 -2.19
CA ALA A 67 -2.39 -12.60 -1.13
C ALA A 67 -1.68 -11.25 -0.92
N ASP A 68 -1.35 -10.54 -2.01
CA ASP A 68 -0.78 -9.20 -1.94
C ASP A 68 -1.71 -8.22 -1.21
N VAL A 69 -3.00 -8.28 -1.54
CA VAL A 69 -4.00 -7.40 -0.95
C VAL A 69 -4.19 -7.71 0.53
N VAL A 70 -4.25 -8.99 0.91
CA VAL A 70 -4.30 -9.42 2.32
C VAL A 70 -3.10 -8.89 3.10
N LEU A 71 -1.88 -9.05 2.57
CA LEU A 71 -0.65 -8.57 3.23
C LEU A 71 -0.68 -7.05 3.46
N VAL A 72 -1.14 -6.30 2.45
CA VAL A 72 -1.25 -4.84 2.55
C VAL A 72 -2.30 -4.43 3.59
N ILE A 73 -3.47 -5.08 3.60
CA ILE A 73 -4.52 -4.84 4.60
C ILE A 73 -3.99 -5.14 6.00
N GLU A 74 -3.35 -6.29 6.20
CA GLU A 74 -2.76 -6.65 7.50
C GLU A 74 -1.73 -5.62 7.96
N THR A 75 -0.87 -5.16 7.05
CA THR A 75 0.14 -4.13 7.36
C THR A 75 -0.52 -2.82 7.78
N LEU A 76 -1.57 -2.39 7.08
CA LEU A 76 -2.30 -1.17 7.40
C LEU A 76 -3.02 -1.27 8.75
N LEU A 77 -3.65 -2.41 9.03
CA LEU A 77 -4.39 -2.63 10.27
C LEU A 77 -3.49 -2.88 11.49
N ARG A 78 -2.26 -3.35 11.30
CA ARG A 78 -1.25 -3.37 12.37
C ARG A 78 -0.82 -1.96 12.80
N SER A 79 -0.76 -1.02 11.86
CA SER A 79 -0.42 0.38 12.15
C SER A 79 -1.62 1.20 12.62
N GLN A 80 -2.82 0.85 12.18
CA GLN A 80 -4.07 1.52 12.54
C GLN A 80 -5.15 0.46 12.80
N PRO A 81 -5.44 0.11 14.07
CA PRO A 81 -6.20 -1.09 14.45
C PRO A 81 -7.59 -1.25 13.81
N ALA A 82 -8.25 -0.12 13.54
CA ALA A 82 -9.56 -0.07 12.90
C ALA A 82 -9.62 1.06 11.87
N MET A 83 -10.27 0.80 10.74
CA MET A 83 -10.43 1.77 9.67
C MET A 83 -11.71 1.51 8.87
N SER A 84 -12.36 2.57 8.40
CA SER A 84 -13.51 2.46 7.50
C SER A 84 -13.16 1.67 6.24
N LEU A 85 -14.14 0.96 5.67
CA LEU A 85 -13.93 0.17 4.44
C LEU A 85 -13.47 1.05 3.27
N ALA A 86 -13.98 2.28 3.18
CA ALA A 86 -13.65 3.24 2.13
C ALA A 86 -12.20 3.73 2.23
N ASP A 87 -11.75 4.07 3.44
CA ASP A 87 -10.37 4.51 3.69
C ASP A 87 -9.39 3.35 3.49
N LEU A 88 -9.75 2.16 3.97
CA LEU A 88 -8.93 0.96 3.83
C LEU A 88 -8.73 0.63 2.37
N ARG A 89 -9.80 0.67 1.57
CA ARG A 89 -9.72 0.48 0.12
C ARG A 89 -8.79 1.50 -0.52
N THR A 90 -8.96 2.79 -0.21
CA THR A 90 -8.15 3.86 -0.79
C THR A 90 -6.66 3.68 -0.49
N ARG A 91 -6.32 3.34 0.76
CA ARG A 91 -4.93 3.12 1.18
C ARG A 91 -4.32 1.86 0.58
N VAL A 92 -5.10 0.78 0.43
CA VAL A 92 -4.66 -0.43 -0.28
C VAL A 92 -4.35 -0.10 -1.74
N GLU A 93 -5.24 0.63 -2.42
CA GLU A 93 -5.04 1.03 -3.81
C GLU A 93 -3.75 1.84 -3.99
N GLN A 94 -3.48 2.80 -3.10
CA GLN A 94 -2.24 3.59 -3.11
C GLN A 94 -1.00 2.71 -2.91
N ARG A 95 -1.02 1.79 -1.94
CA ARG A 95 0.10 0.88 -1.66
C ARG A 95 0.38 -0.07 -2.83
N ILE A 96 -0.65 -0.61 -3.47
CA ILE A 96 -0.53 -1.49 -4.64
C ILE A 96 0.08 -0.75 -5.84
N VAL A 97 -0.37 0.48 -6.11
CA VAL A 97 0.21 1.31 -7.17
C VAL A 97 1.66 1.68 -6.88
N LYS A 98 1.97 2.05 -5.62
CA LYS A 98 3.35 2.35 -5.18
C LYS A 98 4.27 1.13 -5.30
N ALA A 99 3.74 -0.08 -5.13
CA ALA A 99 4.45 -1.34 -5.37
C ALA A 99 4.59 -1.71 -6.87
N GLY A 100 4.18 -0.83 -7.79
CA GLY A 100 4.30 -1.02 -9.24
C GLY A 100 3.25 -1.97 -9.84
N LYS A 101 2.24 -2.39 -9.07
CA LYS A 101 1.21 -3.32 -9.52
C LYS A 101 0.01 -2.61 -10.15
N SER A 102 -0.71 -3.32 -11.00
CA SER A 102 -1.91 -2.80 -11.67
C SER A 102 -3.10 -2.69 -10.71
N ARG A 103 -3.94 -1.67 -10.90
CA ARG A 103 -5.27 -1.55 -10.26
C ARG A 103 -6.31 -2.47 -10.92
N MET A 104 -5.99 -3.04 -12.10
CA MET A 104 -6.90 -3.90 -12.85
C MET A 104 -7.22 -5.15 -12.02
N GLY A 105 -8.51 -5.39 -11.77
CA GLY A 105 -8.98 -6.49 -10.92
C GLY A 105 -8.82 -6.29 -9.42
N LEU A 106 -8.27 -5.16 -8.96
CA LEU A 106 -8.01 -4.91 -7.54
C LEU A 106 -9.29 -4.88 -6.69
N ALA A 107 -10.38 -4.32 -7.22
CA ALA A 107 -11.67 -4.28 -6.51
C ALA A 107 -12.20 -5.70 -6.20
N LEU A 108 -12.03 -6.64 -7.13
CA LEU A 108 -12.39 -8.05 -6.90
C LEU A 108 -11.49 -8.66 -5.82
N ARG A 109 -10.17 -8.49 -5.95
CA ARG A 109 -9.19 -9.03 -4.98
C ARG A 109 -9.35 -8.43 -3.59
N PHE A 110 -9.75 -7.17 -3.49
CA PHE A 110 -10.07 -6.51 -2.23
C PHE A 110 -11.30 -7.13 -1.56
N LYS A 111 -12.39 -7.34 -2.30
CA LYS A 111 -13.58 -8.03 -1.76
C LYS A 111 -13.23 -9.44 -1.29
N GLU A 112 -12.48 -10.20 -2.09
CA GLU A 112 -12.01 -11.55 -1.72
C GLU A 112 -11.09 -11.55 -0.49
N ALA A 113 -10.26 -10.51 -0.33
CA ALA A 113 -9.36 -10.37 0.81
C ALA A 113 -10.13 -10.07 2.09
N ILE A 114 -11.03 -9.08 2.08
CA ILE A 114 -11.87 -8.71 3.24
C ILE A 114 -12.75 -9.88 3.69
N ALA A 115 -13.27 -10.69 2.75
CA ALA A 115 -14.07 -11.88 3.06
C ALA A 115 -13.26 -13.04 3.68
N THR A 116 -11.95 -12.89 3.86
CA THR A 116 -11.11 -13.91 4.51
C THR A 116 -11.27 -13.82 6.02
N SER A 117 -11.27 -14.96 6.73
CA SER A 117 -11.40 -15.06 8.19
C SER A 117 -10.33 -14.32 9.02
N ARG A 118 -9.35 -13.70 8.37
CA ARG A 118 -8.31 -12.87 9.00
C ARG A 118 -8.79 -11.47 9.36
N PHE A 119 -9.91 -11.03 8.81
CA PHE A 119 -10.47 -9.71 9.05
C PHE A 119 -11.90 -9.84 9.57
N ARG A 120 -12.31 -8.87 10.39
CA ARG A 120 -13.69 -8.75 10.87
C ARG A 120 -14.14 -7.30 10.74
N GLU A 121 -15.43 -7.13 10.47
CA GLU A 121 -16.08 -5.83 10.55
C GLU A 121 -16.48 -5.56 12.00
N THR A 122 -16.25 -4.34 12.46
CA THR A 122 -16.46 -3.84 13.81
C THR A 122 -17.20 -2.51 13.71
N GLU A 123 -17.70 -1.97 14.82
CA GLU A 123 -18.36 -0.66 14.85
C GLU A 123 -17.46 0.48 14.33
N HIS A 124 -16.13 0.32 14.43
CA HIS A 124 -15.14 1.30 13.95
C HIS A 124 -14.60 0.99 12.54
N GLY A 125 -15.20 0.03 11.82
CA GLY A 125 -14.79 -0.42 10.49
C GLY A 125 -14.12 -1.79 10.49
N VAL A 126 -13.17 -2.01 9.60
CA VAL A 126 -12.48 -3.30 9.44
C VAL A 126 -11.29 -3.38 10.39
N SER A 127 -11.17 -4.50 11.10
CA SER A 127 -10.09 -4.80 12.05
C SER A 127 -9.53 -6.21 11.82
N LEU A 128 -8.32 -6.47 12.34
CA LEU A 128 -7.77 -7.83 12.36
C LEU A 128 -8.61 -8.75 13.25
N ALA A 129 -8.89 -9.95 12.77
CA ALA A 129 -9.43 -11.01 13.62
C ALA A 129 -8.32 -11.45 14.58
N THR A 130 -8.34 -10.95 15.82
CA THR A 130 -7.50 -11.47 16.91
C THR A 130 -7.77 -12.96 17.07
N ASN A 131 -6.87 -13.81 16.58
CA ASN A 131 -6.77 -15.21 17.01
C ASN A 131 -6.02 -15.29 18.34
N ASP A 132 -6.41 -14.46 19.32
CA ASP A 132 -6.02 -14.68 20.70
C ASP A 132 -7.10 -15.53 21.34
N ARG A 133 -6.78 -16.82 21.51
CA ARG A 133 -7.52 -17.72 22.39
C ARG A 133 -7.54 -17.10 23.79
N LEU A 134 -8.72 -16.71 24.25
CA LEU A 134 -9.18 -17.23 25.53
C LEU A 134 -10.54 -17.88 25.30
N PRO A 135 -10.74 -19.15 25.72
CA PRO A 135 -12.08 -19.71 25.76
C PRO A 135 -12.88 -18.83 26.72
N VAL A 136 -13.91 -18.16 26.21
CA VAL A 136 -14.94 -17.60 27.08
C VAL A 136 -15.58 -18.82 27.73
N ASN A 137 -15.20 -19.04 28.97
CA ASN A 137 -15.88 -19.95 29.87
C ASN A 137 -17.28 -19.35 30.06
N CYS A 138 -18.23 -19.75 29.21
CA CYS A 138 -19.63 -19.45 29.42
C CYS A 138 -20.02 -20.18 30.71
N PRO A 139 -20.36 -19.47 31.82
CA PRO A 139 -20.98 -20.16 32.93
C PRO A 139 -22.28 -20.77 32.40
N LYS A 140 -22.37 -22.10 32.42
CA LYS A 140 -23.65 -22.79 32.28
C LYS A 140 -24.50 -22.33 33.47
N GLY A 141 -25.38 -21.35 33.22
CA GLY A 141 -26.53 -21.12 34.06
C GLY A 141 -27.42 -22.34 33.92
N GLU A 142 -27.31 -23.26 34.86
CA GLU A 142 -28.28 -24.32 35.08
C GLU A 142 -29.65 -23.67 35.32
N PRO A 143 -30.70 -24.00 34.54
CA PRO A 143 -32.04 -23.59 34.93
C PRO A 143 -32.43 -24.38 36.18
N HIS A 144 -32.69 -23.64 37.26
CA HIS A 144 -33.41 -24.13 38.43
C HIS A 144 -34.67 -24.87 38.00
N GLY A 145 -34.85 -26.05 38.60
CA GLY A 145 -35.99 -26.90 38.37
C GLY A 145 -37.31 -26.26 38.78
N ASP A 146 -38.37 -26.79 38.19
CA ASP A 146 -39.67 -26.81 38.84
C ASP A 146 -40.16 -28.26 38.81
N GLN A 147 -40.19 -28.83 40.01
CA GLN A 147 -40.61 -30.19 40.31
C GLN A 147 -42.12 -30.10 40.53
N THR A 148 -42.90 -30.69 39.63
CA THR A 148 -44.34 -30.85 39.81
C THR A 148 -44.59 -32.14 40.55
N ASP A 149 -45.12 -32.03 41.77
CA ASP A 149 -45.97 -33.02 42.43
C ASP A 149 -47.28 -32.33 42.81
#